data_AF-A0A930WEF5-F1
#
_entry.id   AF-A0A930WEF5-F1
#
_cell.length_a   1.000
_cell.length_b   1.000
_cell.length_c   1.000
_cell.angle_alpha   90.00
_cell.angle_beta   90.00
_cell.angle_gamma   90.00
#
_symmetry.space_group_name_H-M   'P 1'
#
loop_
_entity.id
_entity.type
_entity.pdbx_description
1 polymer ?
#
loop_
_entity_poly.entity_id
_entity_poly.type
_entity_poly.pdbx_seq_one_letter_code
_entity_poly.pdbx_strand_id
1 'polypeptide(L)'
;MTQTISFGYGSKPAQFMANKLNRHGVIAGATGTGKTVTLKVLAEQLSEAGVPIFLSDIKGDLASLAEKGEVTEKIAERLAKVHVEDFEPSSYPVAFWDVFGENGINIRTTISEMGPILLAQLLGLNETQEGILNIAFKVADDQGLLLIDIKDLRAMLNYVGAHAGDLRIL
;
A
#
# COMPACT_ATOMS: atom_id res chain seq x y z
N MET A 1 -5.12 13.29 -25.00
CA MET A 1 -4.52 14.56 -24.55
C MET A 1 -3.77 14.28 -23.26
N THR A 2 -2.54 14.75 -23.09
CA THR A 2 -1.79 14.53 -21.85
C THR A 2 -2.36 15.45 -20.77
N GLN A 3 -3.02 14.90 -19.75
CA GLN A 3 -3.53 15.68 -18.62
C GLN A 3 -2.37 16.15 -17.74
N THR A 4 -2.34 17.44 -17.46
CA THR A 4 -1.40 18.05 -16.51
C THR A 4 -2.07 18.12 -15.15
N ILE A 5 -1.37 17.64 -14.13
CA ILE A 5 -1.82 17.64 -12.74
C ILE A 5 -1.05 18.73 -11.99
N SER A 6 -1.77 19.62 -11.32
CA SER A 6 -1.21 20.68 -10.47
C SER A 6 -1.37 20.29 -9.01
N PHE A 7 -0.31 20.37 -8.22
CA PHE A 7 -0.33 19.88 -6.83
C PHE A 7 0.26 20.87 -5.81
N GLY A 8 0.63 22.07 -6.27
CA GLY A 8 1.15 23.11 -5.40
C GLY A 8 1.66 24.31 -6.17
N TYR A 9 2.27 25.24 -5.45
CA TYR A 9 2.77 26.49 -6.02
C TYR A 9 4.11 26.88 -5.37
N GLY A 10 5.08 27.25 -6.19
CA GLY A 10 6.37 27.81 -5.78
C GLY A 10 6.58 29.19 -6.42
N SER A 11 7.65 29.37 -7.20
CA SER A 11 7.76 30.52 -8.11
C SER A 11 6.84 30.40 -9.33
N LYS A 12 6.40 29.18 -9.63
CA LYS A 12 5.44 28.79 -10.67
C LYS A 12 4.57 27.64 -10.14
N PRO A 13 3.43 27.34 -10.77
CA PRO A 13 2.65 26.14 -10.45
C PRO A 13 3.53 24.88 -10.50
N ALA A 14 3.48 24.08 -9.44
CA ALA A 14 4.13 22.78 -9.39
C ALA A 14 3.21 21.76 -10.08
N GLN A 15 3.67 21.25 -11.23
CA GLN A 15 2.86 20.43 -12.12
C GLN A 15 3.65 19.22 -12.64
N PHE A 16 2.95 18.13 -12.94
CA PHE A 16 3.49 17.01 -13.71
C PHE A 16 2.47 16.52 -14.73
N MET A 17 2.97 15.85 -15.76
CA MET A 17 2.12 15.17 -16.73
C MET A 17 1.71 13.81 -16.18
N ALA A 18 0.42 13.49 -16.17
CA ALA A 18 -0.08 12.23 -15.64
C ALA A 18 0.58 11.00 -16.30
N ASN A 19 0.90 11.09 -17.60
CA ASN A 19 1.59 10.01 -18.33
C ASN A 19 3.06 9.78 -17.93
N LYS A 20 3.62 10.62 -17.06
CA LYS A 20 4.97 10.45 -16.50
C LYS A 20 4.95 9.77 -15.13
N LEU A 21 3.78 9.48 -14.56
CA LEU A 21 3.63 8.76 -13.29
C LEU A 21 3.96 7.26 -13.37
N ASN A 22 4.38 6.77 -14.53
CA ASN A 22 5.07 5.48 -14.63
C ASN A 22 6.51 5.52 -14.07
N ARG A 23 6.97 6.69 -13.60
CA ARG A 23 8.24 6.85 -12.89
C ARG A 23 8.00 6.99 -11.39
N HIS A 24 8.93 6.48 -10.60
CA HIS A 24 8.92 6.64 -9.16
C HIS A 24 9.22 8.09 -8.75
N GLY A 25 8.59 8.51 -7.65
CA GLY A 25 8.83 9.80 -7.02
C GLY A 25 8.90 9.66 -5.50
N VAL A 26 9.48 10.65 -4.83
CA VAL A 26 9.63 10.67 -3.37
C VAL A 26 9.16 12.01 -2.82
N ILE A 27 8.32 11.96 -1.78
CA ILE A 27 7.90 13.14 -1.01
C ILE A 27 8.65 13.07 0.33
N ALA A 28 9.73 13.85 0.44
CA ALA A 28 10.57 13.90 1.63
C ALA A 28 10.41 15.24 2.38
N GLY A 29 10.62 15.22 3.69
CA GLY A 29 10.52 16.39 4.56
C GLY A 29 10.45 16.01 6.03
N ALA A 30 10.72 16.95 6.93
CA ALA A 30 10.62 16.73 8.38
C ALA A 30 9.15 16.53 8.82
N THR A 31 8.94 16.16 10.09
CA THR A 31 7.58 16.09 10.65
C THR A 31 6.94 17.48 10.63
N GLY A 32 5.66 17.56 10.25
CA GLY A 32 4.93 18.83 10.16
C GLY A 32 5.16 19.64 8.88
N THR A 33 6.04 19.22 7.97
CA THR A 33 6.31 19.97 6.71
C THR A 33 5.28 19.73 5.60
N GLY A 34 4.13 19.13 5.93
CA GLY A 34 3.02 18.97 4.99
C GLY A 34 3.09 17.75 4.06
N LYS A 35 3.93 16.74 4.33
CA LYS A 35 4.01 15.50 3.51
C LYS A 35 2.63 14.86 3.26
N THR A 36 1.85 14.65 4.33
CA THR A 36 0.49 14.09 4.21
C THR A 36 -0.39 15.00 3.35
N VAL A 37 -0.32 16.32 3.55
CA VAL A 37 -1.16 17.26 2.77
C VAL A 37 -0.81 17.20 1.29
N THR A 38 0.48 17.16 0.94
CA THR A 38 0.92 16.98 -0.45
C THR A 38 0.41 15.66 -1.03
N LEU A 39 0.48 14.56 -0.26
CA LEU A 39 -0.03 13.26 -0.70
C LEU A 39 -1.55 13.29 -0.93
N LYS A 40 -2.32 13.96 -0.06
CA LYS A 40 -3.77 14.13 -0.22
C LYS A 40 -4.09 14.91 -1.49
N VAL A 41 -3.49 16.08 -1.70
CA VAL A 41 -3.70 16.88 -2.91
C VAL A 41 -3.37 16.07 -4.17
N LEU A 42 -2.30 15.27 -4.16
CA LEU A 42 -1.99 14.39 -5.29
C LEU A 42 -3.07 13.32 -5.51
N ALA A 43 -3.54 12.68 -4.45
CA ALA A 43 -4.59 11.65 -4.54
C ALA A 43 -5.90 12.24 -5.07
N GLU A 44 -6.31 13.40 -4.55
CA GLU A 44 -7.49 14.16 -5.00
C GLU A 44 -7.40 14.45 -6.51
N GLN A 45 -6.33 15.11 -6.93
CA GLN A 45 -6.14 15.50 -8.32
C GLN A 45 -6.01 14.31 -9.29
N LEU A 46 -5.42 13.20 -8.84
CA LEU A 46 -5.35 11.98 -9.63
C LEU A 46 -6.71 11.26 -9.71
N SER A 47 -7.50 11.33 -8.64
CA SER A 47 -8.86 10.79 -8.63
C SER A 47 -9.77 11.57 -9.58
N GLU A 48 -9.69 12.90 -9.59
CA GLU A 48 -10.39 13.76 -10.56
C GLU A 48 -9.98 13.46 -12.01
N ALA A 49 -8.72 13.08 -12.22
CA ALA A 49 -8.20 12.64 -13.51
C ALA A 49 -8.62 11.22 -13.91
N GLY A 50 -9.38 10.52 -13.07
CA GLY A 50 -9.80 9.13 -13.30
C GLY A 50 -8.67 8.12 -13.17
N VAL A 51 -7.57 8.48 -12.50
CA VAL A 51 -6.43 7.57 -12.25
C VAL A 51 -6.68 6.83 -10.93
N PRO A 52 -6.72 5.49 -10.92
CA PRO A 52 -6.87 4.73 -9.69
C PRO A 52 -5.60 4.85 -8.85
N ILE A 53 -5.77 5.12 -7.55
CA ILE A 53 -4.66 5.29 -6.59
C ILE A 53 -4.81 4.27 -5.46
N PHE A 54 -3.69 3.64 -5.09
CA PHE A 54 -3.60 2.79 -3.91
C PHE A 54 -2.66 3.45 -2.89
N LEU A 55 -3.15 3.65 -1.67
CA LEU A 55 -2.42 4.34 -0.60
C LEU A 55 -2.37 3.46 0.64
N SER A 56 -1.21 3.41 1.31
CA SER A 56 -1.08 2.84 2.64
C SER A 56 -1.25 3.94 3.68
N ASP A 57 -2.29 3.84 4.50
CA ASP A 57 -2.60 4.80 5.55
C ASP A 57 -2.18 4.28 6.93
N ILE A 58 -0.89 4.39 7.25
CA ILE A 58 -0.32 3.90 8.52
C ILE A 58 -0.82 4.75 9.71
N LYS A 59 -1.15 6.02 9.48
CA LYS A 59 -1.51 6.98 10.54
C LYS A 59 -3.01 7.22 10.68
N GLY A 60 -3.82 6.75 9.74
CA GLY A 60 -5.25 7.00 9.68
C GLY A 60 -5.61 8.42 9.23
N ASP A 61 -4.65 9.20 8.72
CA ASP A 61 -4.89 10.59 8.33
C ASP A 61 -5.36 10.72 6.87
N LEU A 62 -5.26 9.69 6.04
CA LEU A 62 -5.71 9.71 4.65
C LEU A 62 -7.18 9.35 4.49
N ALA A 63 -7.77 8.60 5.42
CA ALA A 63 -9.19 8.23 5.41
C ALA A 63 -10.16 9.42 5.24
N SER A 64 -9.77 10.61 5.71
CA SER A 64 -10.53 11.86 5.52
C SER A 64 -10.85 12.22 4.06
N LEU A 65 -10.18 11.64 3.07
CA LEU A 65 -10.50 11.83 1.64
C LEU A 65 -11.91 11.32 1.27
N ALA A 66 -12.47 10.39 2.05
CA ALA A 66 -13.80 9.85 1.84
C ALA A 66 -14.92 10.84 2.19
N GLU A 67 -14.61 11.87 2.98
CA GLU A 67 -15.58 12.86 3.45
C GLU A 67 -15.22 14.26 2.93
N LYS A 68 -16.25 15.09 2.78
CA LYS A 68 -16.07 16.50 2.43
C LYS A 68 -15.48 17.23 3.63
N GLY A 69 -14.26 17.75 3.48
CA GLY A 69 -13.63 18.57 4.51
C GLY A 69 -14.29 19.95 4.69
N GLU A 70 -13.85 20.68 5.71
CA GLU A 70 -14.25 22.07 5.95
C GLU A 70 -13.09 23.03 5.68
N VAL A 71 -13.38 24.20 5.12
CA VAL A 71 -12.39 25.27 4.94
C VAL A 71 -12.21 26.01 6.25
N THR A 72 -11.24 25.57 7.04
CA THR A 72 -10.79 26.30 8.25
C THR A 72 -9.95 27.53 7.87
N GLU A 73 -9.77 28.47 8.80
CA GLU A 73 -8.92 29.66 8.59
C GLU A 73 -7.51 29.27 8.11
N LYS A 74 -6.92 28.21 8.69
CA LYS A 74 -5.61 27.69 8.29
C LYS A 74 -5.57 27.17 6.86
N ILE A 75 -6.67 26.58 6.37
CA ILE A 75 -6.79 26.11 4.98
C ILE A 75 -6.96 27.32 4.06
N ALA A 76 -7.82 28.28 4.42
CA ALA A 76 -8.02 29.51 3.66
C ALA A 76 -6.70 30.30 3.47
N GLU A 77 -5.91 30.49 4.53
CA GLU A 77 -4.59 31.12 4.46
C GLU A 77 -3.64 30.37 3.52
N ARG A 78 -3.71 29.04 3.51
CA ARG A 78 -2.86 28.21 2.65
C ARG A 78 -3.29 28.31 1.20
N LEU A 79 -4.59 28.27 0.91
CA LEU A 79 -5.16 28.44 -0.43
C LEU A 79 -4.76 29.78 -1.04
N ALA A 80 -4.83 30.86 -0.25
CA ALA A 80 -4.35 32.18 -0.66
C ALA A 80 -2.85 32.18 -1.03
N LYS A 81 -2.00 31.49 -0.23
CA LYS A 81 -0.56 31.36 -0.52
C LYS A 81 -0.24 30.56 -1.78
N VAL A 82 -1.14 29.66 -2.20
CA VAL A 82 -0.97 28.85 -3.42
C VAL A 82 -1.78 29.36 -4.60
N HIS A 83 -2.40 30.54 -4.49
CA HIS A 83 -3.22 31.17 -5.54
C HIS A 83 -4.38 30.28 -6.02
N VAL A 84 -5.05 29.61 -5.07
CA VAL A 84 -6.28 28.86 -5.33
C VAL A 84 -7.44 29.64 -4.72
N GLU A 85 -8.31 30.19 -5.57
CA GLU A 85 -9.44 31.04 -5.16
C GLU A 85 -10.76 30.25 -5.09
N ASP A 86 -10.94 29.27 -5.98
CA ASP A 86 -12.18 28.50 -6.14
C ASP A 86 -12.07 27.08 -5.53
N PHE A 87 -11.55 26.98 -4.31
CA PHE A 87 -11.47 25.69 -3.63
C PHE A 87 -12.82 25.31 -3.01
N GLU A 88 -13.47 24.31 -3.59
CA GLU A 88 -14.64 23.67 -2.99
C GLU A 88 -14.24 22.33 -2.37
N PRO A 89 -14.43 22.15 -1.04
CA PRO A 89 -14.20 20.85 -0.44
C PRO A 89 -15.10 19.80 -1.08
N SER A 90 -14.53 18.66 -1.40
CA SER A 90 -15.22 17.55 -2.07
C SER A 90 -14.85 16.23 -1.40
N SER A 91 -15.74 15.25 -1.49
CA SER A 91 -15.43 13.87 -1.12
C SER A 91 -15.01 13.07 -2.35
N TYR A 92 -14.17 12.06 -2.12
CA TYR A 92 -13.64 11.20 -3.17
C TYR A 92 -14.08 9.75 -2.99
N PRO A 93 -14.21 8.96 -4.07
CA PRO A 93 -14.51 7.54 -3.96
C PRO A 93 -13.33 6.80 -3.34
N VAL A 94 -13.49 6.38 -2.08
CA VAL A 94 -12.46 5.65 -1.33
C VAL A 94 -13.00 4.26 -0.96
N ALA A 95 -12.20 3.24 -1.20
CA ALA A 95 -12.44 1.89 -0.72
C ALA A 95 -11.38 1.52 0.32
N PHE A 96 -11.80 1.32 1.57
CA PHE A 96 -10.90 0.91 2.64
C PHE A 96 -10.60 -0.58 2.53
N TRP A 97 -9.31 -0.94 2.52
CA TRP A 97 -8.85 -2.32 2.59
C TRP A 97 -8.29 -2.54 3.98
N ASP A 98 -8.80 -3.56 4.67
CA ASP A 98 -8.43 -3.88 6.03
C ASP A 98 -7.86 -5.30 6.08
N VAL A 99 -6.63 -5.41 6.59
CA VAL A 99 -5.93 -6.68 6.80
C VAL A 99 -6.63 -7.52 7.86
N PHE A 100 -7.23 -6.89 8.86
CA PHE A 100 -7.94 -7.57 9.95
C PHE A 100 -9.43 -7.77 9.63
N GLY A 101 -9.94 -7.06 8.61
CA GLY A 101 -11.32 -7.17 8.16
C GLY A 101 -12.37 -6.58 9.12
N GLU A 102 -11.99 -5.62 9.96
CA GLU A 102 -12.88 -4.98 10.92
C GLU A 102 -13.59 -3.75 10.33
N ASN A 103 -12.84 -2.88 9.66
CA ASN A 103 -13.29 -1.54 9.24
C ASN A 103 -13.24 -1.32 7.72
N GLY A 104 -13.06 -2.39 6.94
CA GLY A 104 -12.92 -2.29 5.49
C GLY A 104 -13.10 -3.62 4.76
N ILE A 105 -12.84 -3.59 3.46
CA ILE A 105 -12.81 -4.77 2.60
C ILE A 105 -11.69 -5.67 3.11
N ASN A 106 -12.07 -6.87 3.55
CA ASN A 106 -11.11 -7.86 4.02
C ASN A 106 -10.18 -8.28 2.88
N ILE A 107 -8.88 -8.15 3.10
CA ILE A 107 -7.86 -8.64 2.18
C ILE A 107 -7.80 -10.16 2.27
N ARG A 108 -8.31 -10.82 1.23
CA ARG A 108 -8.24 -12.29 1.12
C ARG A 108 -6.95 -12.69 0.43
N THR A 109 -6.05 -13.32 1.19
CA THR A 109 -4.86 -14.00 0.66
C THR A 109 -4.64 -15.29 1.44
N THR A 110 -4.09 -16.29 0.77
CA THR A 110 -3.63 -17.54 1.36
C THR A 110 -2.12 -17.51 1.57
N ILE A 111 -1.61 -18.41 2.42
CA ILE A 111 -0.17 -18.61 2.59
C ILE A 111 0.49 -19.02 1.26
N SER A 112 -0.18 -19.88 0.49
CA SER A 112 0.26 -20.26 -0.87
C SER A 112 0.38 -19.07 -1.82
N GLU A 113 -0.58 -18.14 -1.81
CA GLU A 113 -0.53 -16.93 -2.66
C GLU A 113 0.57 -15.94 -2.23
N MET A 114 0.87 -15.84 -0.93
CA MET A 114 1.98 -15.02 -0.46
C MET A 114 3.33 -15.62 -0.89
N GLY A 115 3.45 -16.95 -0.82
CA GLY A 115 4.65 -17.67 -1.19
C GLY A 115 5.81 -17.52 -0.20
N PRO A 116 6.88 -18.32 -0.34
CA PRO A 116 7.96 -18.39 0.64
C PRO A 116 8.81 -17.12 0.69
N ILE A 117 9.01 -16.44 -0.45
CA ILE A 117 9.87 -15.25 -0.54
C ILE A 117 9.26 -14.07 0.24
N LEU A 118 8.00 -13.73 -0.03
CA LEU A 118 7.34 -12.63 0.65
C LEU A 118 7.18 -12.92 2.14
N LEU A 119 6.83 -14.17 2.51
CA LEU A 119 6.73 -14.57 3.91
C LEU A 119 8.07 -14.51 4.64
N ALA A 120 9.17 -14.93 4.01
CA ALA A 120 10.50 -14.83 4.60
C ALA A 120 10.87 -13.37 4.89
N GLN A 121 10.61 -12.46 3.94
CA GLN A 121 10.85 -11.04 4.11
C GLN A 121 9.97 -10.42 5.20
N LEU A 122 8.68 -10.76 5.23
CA LEU A 122 7.74 -10.25 6.24
C LEU A 122 8.10 -10.71 7.65
N LEU A 123 8.56 -11.95 7.80
CA LEU A 123 8.93 -12.53 9.09
C LEU A 123 10.38 -12.20 9.50
N GLY A 124 11.17 -11.57 8.62
CA GLY A 124 12.57 -11.25 8.87
C GLY A 124 13.44 -12.50 9.09
N LEU A 125 13.20 -13.54 8.29
CA LEU A 125 13.91 -14.82 8.40
C LEU A 125 15.38 -14.68 7.97
N ASN A 126 16.25 -15.48 8.59
CA ASN A 126 17.63 -15.66 8.11
C ASN A 126 17.69 -16.70 6.97
N GLU A 127 18.85 -16.81 6.30
CA GLU A 127 19.05 -17.71 5.16
C GLU A 127 18.65 -19.16 5.45
N THR A 128 18.97 -19.68 6.65
CA THR A 128 18.61 -21.05 7.04
C THR A 128 17.10 -21.22 7.18
N GLN A 129 16.43 -20.27 7.84
CA GLN A 129 14.98 -20.29 8.03
C GLN A 129 14.24 -20.13 6.70
N GLU A 130 14.72 -19.25 5.82
CA GLU A 130 14.21 -19.09 4.47
C GLU A 130 14.38 -20.38 3.65
N GLY A 131 15.53 -21.06 3.75
CA GLY A 131 15.76 -22.36 3.12
C GLY A 131 14.75 -23.41 3.58
N ILE A 132 14.50 -23.51 4.89
CA ILE A 132 13.48 -24.42 5.45
C ILE A 132 12.08 -24.07 4.95
N LEU A 133 11.75 -22.77 4.90
CA LEU A 133 10.45 -22.30 4.41
C LEU A 133 10.25 -22.69 2.93
N ASN A 134 11.26 -22.48 2.09
CA ASN A 134 11.23 -22.88 0.68
C ASN A 134 11.02 -24.38 0.51
N ILE A 135 11.70 -25.22 1.31
CA ILE A 135 11.50 -26.67 1.29
C ILE A 135 10.06 -27.02 1.67
N ALA A 136 9.51 -26.40 2.72
CA ALA A 136 8.12 -26.64 3.12
C ALA A 136 7.10 -26.31 2.03
N PHE A 137 7.28 -25.18 1.34
CA PHE A 137 6.46 -24.82 0.19
C PHE A 137 6.63 -25.80 -0.97
N LYS A 138 7.87 -26.19 -1.28
CA LYS A 138 8.15 -27.15 -2.35
C LYS A 138 7.48 -28.51 -2.10
N VAL A 139 7.55 -29.00 -0.86
CA VAL A 139 6.89 -30.25 -0.46
C VAL A 139 5.38 -30.14 -0.55
N ALA A 140 4.79 -29.01 -0.13
CA ALA A 140 3.37 -28.75 -0.27
C ALA A 140 2.94 -28.79 -1.75
N ASP A 141 3.68 -28.11 -2.63
CA ASP A 141 3.41 -28.06 -4.07
C ASP A 141 3.54 -29.45 -4.72
N ASP A 142 4.58 -30.22 -4.39
CA ASP A 142 4.80 -31.57 -4.92
C ASP A 142 3.71 -32.55 -4.49
N GLN A 143 3.07 -32.30 -3.33
CA GLN A 143 1.94 -33.08 -2.83
C GLN A 143 0.57 -32.51 -3.24
N GLY A 144 0.53 -31.39 -3.97
CA GLY A 144 -0.71 -30.73 -4.38
C GLY A 144 -1.51 -30.13 -3.21
N LEU A 145 -0.83 -29.76 -2.12
CA LEU A 145 -1.43 -29.19 -0.92
C LEU A 145 -1.37 -27.66 -0.96
N LEU A 146 -2.55 -27.03 -0.94
CA LEU A 146 -2.65 -25.58 -0.76
C LEU A 146 -2.55 -25.23 0.74
N LEU A 147 -1.63 -24.33 1.06
CA LEU A 147 -1.50 -23.75 2.40
C LEU A 147 -2.43 -22.54 2.48
N ILE A 148 -3.57 -22.70 3.16
CA ILE A 148 -4.59 -21.65 3.21
C ILE A 148 -4.22 -20.64 4.31
N ASP A 149 -3.90 -21.15 5.50
CA ASP A 149 -3.64 -20.32 6.68
C ASP A 149 -2.33 -20.69 7.41
N ILE A 150 -2.03 -19.98 8.50
CA ILE A 150 -0.83 -20.20 9.31
C ILE A 150 -0.82 -21.60 9.97
N LYS A 151 -1.98 -22.20 10.23
CA LYS A 151 -2.05 -23.55 10.82
C LYS A 151 -1.59 -24.58 9.80
N ASP A 152 -1.97 -24.43 8.54
CA ASP A 152 -1.48 -25.28 7.45
C ASP A 152 0.02 -25.17 7.28
N LEU A 153 0.56 -23.93 7.29
CA LEU A 153 2.02 -23.72 7.23
C LEU A 153 2.75 -24.40 8.39
N ARG A 154 2.23 -24.26 9.61
CA ARG A 154 2.81 -24.93 10.79
C ARG A 154 2.74 -26.44 10.68
N ALA A 155 1.63 -26.99 10.21
CA ALA A 155 1.48 -28.43 9.96
C ALA A 155 2.51 -28.90 8.93
N MET A 156 2.72 -28.12 7.86
CA MET A 156 3.67 -28.47 6.82
C MET A 156 5.12 -28.43 7.31
N LEU A 157 5.50 -27.41 8.09
CA LEU A 157 6.82 -27.34 8.70
C LEU A 157 7.09 -28.51 9.66
N ASN A 158 6.09 -28.90 10.46
CA ASN A 158 6.19 -30.07 11.33
C ASN A 158 6.35 -31.36 10.52
N TYR A 159 5.60 -31.50 9.43
CA TYR A 159 5.69 -32.66 8.54
C TYR A 159 7.09 -32.76 7.91
N VAL A 160 7.62 -31.66 7.38
CA VAL A 160 8.98 -31.63 6.81
C VAL A 160 10.02 -31.96 7.87
N GLY A 161 9.88 -31.43 9.08
CA GLY A 161 10.76 -31.76 10.20
C GLY A 161 10.74 -33.25 10.58
N ALA A 162 9.57 -33.87 10.58
CA ALA A 162 9.40 -35.29 10.89
C ALA A 162 9.93 -36.24 9.78
N HIS A 163 9.89 -35.80 8.53
CA HIS A 163 10.30 -36.59 7.36
C HIS A 163 11.61 -36.10 6.72
N ALA A 164 12.40 -35.31 7.46
CA ALA A 164 13.62 -34.68 6.93
C ALA A 164 14.64 -35.69 6.37
N GLY A 165 14.65 -36.93 6.87
CA GLY A 165 15.48 -38.01 6.34
C GLY A 165 15.08 -38.47 4.94
N ASP A 166 13.78 -38.54 4.67
CA ASP A 166 13.20 -39.02 3.40
C ASP A 166 13.22 -37.93 2.32
N LEU A 167 13.11 -36.67 2.76
CA LEU A 167 13.09 -35.48 1.89
C LEU A 167 14.48 -35.02 1.45
N ARG A 168 15.55 -35.67 1.91
CA ARG A 168 16.96 -35.30 1.65
C ARG A 168 17.40 -35.51 0.18
N ILE A 169 16.50 -35.98 -0.67
CA ILE A 169 16.73 -36.39 -2.07
C ILE A 169 16.03 -35.42 -3.07
N LEU A 170 15.23 -34.46 -2.58
CA LEU A 170 14.70 -33.34 -3.38
C LEU A 170 15.71 -32.19 -3.44
#